data_AF-W8WZC1-F1
#
_entry.id   AF-W8WZC1-F1
#
_cell.length_a   1.000
_cell.length_b   1.000
_cell.length_c   1.000
_cell.angle_alpha   90.00
_cell.angle_beta   90.00
_cell.angle_gamma   90.00
#
_symmetry.space_group_name_H-M   'P 1'
#
loop_
_entity.id
_entity.type
_entity.pdbx_description
1 polymer ?
#
loop_
_entity_poly.entity_id
_entity_poly.type
_entity_poly.pdbx_seq_one_letter_code
_entity_poly.pdbx_strand_id
1 'polypeptide(L)'
;MFLDVIPGPRDDWFEAGALHRLLSQDWIVTPQSNRVGMRLAGAEPLVRSRAGELPSEGTVAGALQVPPSGQPVLFLADHPLTGGYPVIAVVPVGQLDRLAQVPVGAVLRFRRAPRPL
;
A
#
# COMPACT_ATOMS: atom_id res chain seq x y z
N MET A 1 -10.08 -0.95 10.89
CA MET A 1 -10.16 -2.29 10.25
C MET A 1 -8.75 -2.85 10.10
N PHE A 2 -8.55 -4.16 10.23
CA PHE A 2 -7.26 -4.80 9.94
C PHE A 2 -7.25 -5.44 8.55
N LEU A 3 -6.14 -5.29 7.83
CA LEU A 3 -5.85 -5.97 6.58
C LEU A 3 -4.53 -6.71 6.70
N ASP A 4 -4.49 -7.96 6.27
CA ASP A 4 -3.21 -8.64 6.19
C ASP A 4 -2.48 -8.26 4.90
N VAL A 5 -1.15 -8.22 4.96
CA VAL A 5 -0.27 -7.84 3.85
C VAL A 5 0.93 -8.75 3.76
N ILE A 6 1.32 -9.09 2.54
CA ILE A 6 2.55 -9.82 2.23
C ILE A 6 3.62 -8.79 1.83
N PRO A 7 4.76 -8.68 2.54
CA PRO A 7 5.80 -7.72 2.19
C PRO A 7 6.42 -7.95 0.81
N GLY A 8 6.82 -6.86 0.16
CA GLY A 8 7.45 -6.83 -1.14
C GLY A 8 6.47 -6.62 -2.31
N PRO A 9 6.96 -6.65 -3.55
CA PRO A 9 8.32 -7.07 -3.95
C PRO A 9 9.42 -6.00 -3.83
N ARG A 10 9.10 -4.76 -3.43
CA ARG A 10 10.04 -3.64 -3.33
C ARG A 10 10.20 -3.13 -1.91
N ASP A 11 10.01 -3.97 -0.90
CA ASP A 11 10.28 -3.59 0.50
C ASP A 11 11.76 -3.20 0.71
N ASP A 12 12.67 -3.67 -0.15
CA ASP A 12 14.08 -3.28 -0.21
C ASP A 12 14.34 -1.84 -0.74
N TRP A 13 13.32 -1.15 -1.24
CA TRP A 13 13.40 0.26 -1.66
C TRP A 13 13.16 1.26 -0.54
N PHE A 14 12.87 0.77 0.66
CA PHE A 14 12.56 1.58 1.82
C PHE A 14 13.65 1.47 2.89
N GLU A 15 13.66 2.43 3.81
CA GLU A 15 14.53 2.34 5.00
C GLU A 15 14.10 1.18 5.90
N ALA A 16 15.03 0.67 6.72
CA ALA A 16 14.82 -0.53 7.54
C ALA A 16 13.59 -0.46 8.46
N GLY A 17 13.13 0.75 8.84
CA GLY A 17 11.95 0.96 9.67
C GLY A 17 10.63 1.11 8.91
N ALA A 18 10.63 1.22 7.59
CA ALA A 18 9.42 1.57 6.83
C ALA A 18 8.35 0.48 6.88
N LEU A 19 8.74 -0.80 6.79
CA LEU A 19 7.79 -1.90 6.93
C LEU A 19 7.23 -1.95 8.35
N HIS A 20 8.06 -1.72 9.37
CA HIS A 20 7.57 -1.62 10.75
C HIS A 20 6.55 -0.48 10.90
N ARG A 21 6.87 0.70 10.36
CA ARG A 21 5.98 1.88 10.33
C ARG A 21 4.66 1.60 9.62
N LEU A 22 4.68 0.90 8.47
CA LEU A 22 3.47 0.47 7.78
C LEU A 22 2.54 -0.34 8.70
N LEU A 23 3.12 -1.23 9.51
CA LEU A 23 2.39 -2.17 10.37
C LEU A 23 2.01 -1.58 11.74
N SER A 24 2.68 -0.53 12.21
CA SER A 24 2.54 -0.03 13.58
C SER A 24 1.61 1.17 13.73
N GLN A 25 1.29 1.89 12.65
CA GLN A 25 0.46 3.08 12.68
C GLN A 25 -0.94 2.92 12.07
N ASP A 26 -1.78 3.90 12.38
CA ASP A 26 -3.09 4.06 11.76
C ASP A 26 -2.99 4.77 10.41
N TRP A 27 -3.75 4.28 9.43
CA TRP A 27 -3.84 4.82 8.08
C TRP A 27 -5.27 5.27 7.80
N ILE A 28 -5.45 6.56 7.52
CA ILE A 28 -6.76 7.16 7.26
C ILE A 28 -7.05 7.11 5.76
N VAL A 29 -8.23 6.61 5.39
CA VAL A 29 -8.72 6.65 4.00
C VAL A 29 -9.05 8.09 3.62
N THR A 30 -8.35 8.64 2.64
CA THR A 30 -8.51 10.05 2.28
C THR A 30 -9.65 10.26 1.27
N PRO A 31 -10.19 11.50 1.17
CA PRO A 31 -11.22 11.85 0.18
C PRO A 31 -10.79 11.69 -1.29
N GLN A 32 -9.49 11.58 -1.57
CA GLN A 32 -8.95 11.41 -2.93
C GLN A 32 -8.97 9.93 -3.38
N SER A 33 -9.49 9.03 -2.56
CA SER A 33 -9.67 7.62 -2.87
C SER A 33 -10.75 7.41 -3.95
N ASN A 34 -10.51 6.49 -4.87
CA ASN A 34 -11.44 6.13 -5.94
C ASN A 34 -11.26 4.67 -6.34
N ARG A 35 -11.93 4.24 -7.42
CA ARG A 35 -11.86 2.84 -7.90
C ARG A 35 -10.47 2.41 -8.40
N VAL A 36 -9.58 3.35 -8.72
CA VAL A 36 -8.18 3.05 -9.11
C VAL A 36 -7.37 2.70 -7.87
N GLY A 37 -7.49 3.50 -6.82
CA GLY A 37 -6.77 3.26 -5.59
C GLY A 37 -7.32 4.02 -4.38
N MET A 38 -7.25 3.35 -3.24
CA MET A 38 -7.51 3.92 -1.93
C MET A 38 -6.25 4.62 -1.44
N ARG A 39 -6.35 5.93 -1.25
CA ARG A 39 -5.24 6.76 -0.80
C ARG A 39 -5.26 6.84 0.72
N LEU A 40 -4.10 6.59 1.32
CA LEU A 40 -3.96 6.44 2.76
C LEU A 40 -3.06 7.54 3.31
N ALA A 41 -3.48 8.15 4.41
CA ALA A 41 -2.70 9.12 5.17
C ALA A 41 -2.32 8.55 6.54
N GLY A 42 -1.02 8.41 6.79
CA GLY A 42 -0.45 8.08 8.09
C GLY A 42 0.17 9.31 8.74
N ALA A 43 0.38 9.24 10.05
CA ALA A 43 1.07 10.27 10.82
C ALA A 43 2.52 10.45 10.35
N GLU A 44 3.19 9.35 10.03
CA GLU A 44 4.54 9.35 9.48
C GLU A 44 4.58 8.76 8.05
N PRO A 45 5.21 9.45 7.09
CA PRO A 45 5.39 8.92 5.74
C PRO A 45 6.37 7.75 5.73
N LEU A 46 6.20 6.81 4.79
CA LEU A 46 7.18 5.75 4.55
C LEU A 46 8.36 6.34 3.75
N VAL A 47 9.58 6.17 4.27
CA VAL A 47 10.78 6.77 3.67
C VAL A 47 11.46 5.77 2.75
N ARG A 48 11.73 6.21 1.52
CA ARG A 48 12.48 5.44 0.52
C ARG A 48 13.98 5.56 0.80
N SER A 49 14.69 4.44 0.75
CA SER A 49 16.15 4.40 0.88
C SER A 49 16.87 4.65 -0.45
N ARG A 50 16.14 4.54 -1.57
CA ARG A 50 16.66 4.77 -2.94
C ARG A 50 15.98 5.96 -3.61
N ALA A 51 16.80 6.91 -4.04
CA ALA A 51 16.41 7.97 -4.97
C ALA A 51 16.38 7.42 -6.41
N GLY A 52 15.44 7.89 -7.23
CA GLY A 52 15.32 7.49 -8.63
C GLY A 52 13.94 6.94 -8.99
N GLU A 53 13.75 6.70 -10.29
CA GLU A 53 12.52 6.15 -10.85
C GLU A 53 12.60 4.62 -10.90
N LEU A 54 11.53 3.96 -10.49
CA LEU A 54 11.39 2.53 -10.72
C LEU A 54 10.94 2.36 -12.18
N PRO A 55 11.66 1.59 -13.02
CA PRO A 55 11.15 1.23 -14.34
C PRO A 55 9.76 0.65 -14.19
N SER A 56 8.84 1.03 -15.08
CA SER A 56 7.45 0.57 -15.00
C SER A 56 7.38 -0.95 -14.89
N GLU A 57 6.76 -1.44 -13.83
CA GLU A 57 6.58 -2.85 -13.55
C GLU A 57 5.09 -3.19 -13.51
N GLY A 58 4.78 -4.47 -13.76
CA GLY A 58 3.41 -4.97 -13.67
C GLY A 58 2.85 -4.79 -12.26
N THR A 59 1.62 -4.29 -12.17
CA THR A 59 0.93 -4.05 -10.90
C THR A 59 -0.30 -4.94 -10.77
N VAL A 60 -0.72 -5.15 -9.54
CA VAL A 60 -1.87 -5.99 -9.20
C VAL A 60 -2.79 -5.26 -8.23
N ALA A 61 -4.08 -5.62 -8.23
CA ALA A 61 -5.00 -5.19 -7.20
C ALA A 61 -4.49 -5.67 -5.82
N GLY A 62 -4.62 -4.80 -4.82
CA GLY A 62 -4.07 -5.03 -3.49
C GLY A 62 -2.63 -4.53 -3.30
N ALA A 63 -1.92 -4.12 -4.35
CA ALA A 63 -0.59 -3.54 -4.20
C ALA A 63 -0.63 -2.20 -3.43
N LEU A 64 0.23 -2.07 -2.41
CA LEU A 64 0.48 -0.82 -1.71
C LEU A 64 1.67 -0.10 -2.36
N GLN A 65 1.38 0.71 -3.37
CA GLN A 65 2.38 1.58 -3.95
C GLN A 65 2.68 2.76 -3.03
N VAL A 66 3.95 3.16 -2.98
CA VAL A 66 4.39 4.30 -2.18
C VAL A 66 5.01 5.36 -3.09
N PRO A 67 4.27 6.45 -3.40
CA PRO A 67 4.81 7.60 -4.12
C PRO A 67 5.90 8.33 -3.32
N PRO A 68 6.58 9.35 -3.90
CA PRO A 68 7.58 10.16 -3.21
C PRO A 68 7.10 10.83 -1.91
N SER A 69 5.79 11.05 -1.76
CA SER A 69 5.21 11.57 -0.51
C SER A 69 5.30 10.61 0.67
N GLY A 70 5.58 9.32 0.43
CA GLY A 70 5.59 8.27 1.44
C GLY A 70 4.20 7.83 1.93
N GLN A 71 3.13 8.39 1.37
CA GLN A 71 1.74 8.09 1.72
C GLN A 71 1.17 7.01 0.77
N PRO A 72 0.84 5.80 1.25
CA PRO A 72 0.51 4.68 0.38
C PRO A 72 -0.76 4.88 -0.45
N VAL A 73 -0.76 4.25 -1.63
CA VAL A 73 -1.94 4.03 -2.46
C VAL A 73 -2.17 2.54 -2.59
N LEU A 74 -3.29 2.07 -2.06
CA LEU A 74 -3.73 0.68 -2.18
C LEU A 74 -4.53 0.52 -3.46
N PHE A 75 -4.01 -0.24 -4.42
CA PHE A 75 -4.66 -0.47 -5.71
C PHE A 75 -5.93 -1.31 -5.61
N LEU A 76 -6.96 -0.86 -6.31
CA LEU A 76 -8.30 -1.46 -6.34
C LEU A 76 -8.66 -1.93 -7.76
N ALA A 77 -9.96 -2.09 -8.04
CA ALA A 77 -10.46 -2.73 -9.26
C ALA A 77 -9.94 -2.10 -10.56
N ASP A 78 -9.82 -0.77 -10.61
CA ASP A 78 -9.44 -0.03 -11.82
C ASP A 78 -7.96 0.38 -11.84
N HIS A 79 -7.11 -0.28 -11.04
CA HIS A 79 -5.68 -0.04 -11.03
C HIS A 79 -5.05 -0.23 -12.43
N PRO A 80 -4.01 0.54 -12.79
CA PRO A 80 -3.33 0.37 -14.06
C PRO A 80 -2.61 -0.99 -14.11
N LEU A 81 -2.34 -1.46 -15.33
CA LEU A 81 -1.56 -2.69 -15.55
C LEU A 81 -0.08 -2.54 -15.13
N THR A 82 0.42 -1.30 -15.16
CA THR A 82 1.79 -0.98 -14.78
C THR A 82 1.84 0.24 -13.87
N GLY A 83 2.91 0.35 -13.07
CA GLY A 83 3.18 1.56 -12.29
C GLY A 83 4.66 1.77 -12.04
N GLY A 84 5.01 3.02 -11.72
CA GLY A 84 6.40 3.46 -11.53
C GLY A 84 6.79 3.75 -10.08
N TYR A 85 5.96 3.33 -9.11
CA TYR A 85 6.26 3.50 -7.69
C TYR A 85 6.50 2.16 -6.99
N PRO A 86 7.45 2.08 -6.05
CA PRO A 86 7.76 0.85 -5.35
C PRO A 86 6.56 0.35 -4.54
N VAL A 87 6.27 -0.94 -4.68
CA VAL A 87 5.26 -1.65 -3.90
C VAL A 87 5.91 -2.21 -2.63
N ILE A 88 5.54 -1.66 -1.46
CA ILE A 88 6.10 -2.10 -0.17
C ILE A 88 5.48 -3.42 0.31
N ALA A 89 4.21 -3.67 0.00
CA ALA A 89 3.49 -4.87 0.36
C ALA A 89 2.23 -5.05 -0.50
N VAL A 90 1.64 -6.24 -0.47
CA VAL A 90 0.42 -6.58 -1.21
C VAL A 90 -0.63 -7.16 -0.26
N VAL A 91 -1.85 -6.61 -0.30
CA VAL A 91 -3.04 -7.16 0.36
C VAL A 91 -3.54 -8.37 -0.43
N PRO A 92 -3.75 -9.55 0.19
CA PRO A 92 -4.31 -10.71 -0.50
C PRO A 92 -5.70 -10.45 -1.09
N VAL A 93 -5.96 -11.00 -2.28
CA VAL A 93 -7.21 -10.79 -3.04
C VAL A 93 -8.49 -11.04 -2.23
N GLY A 94 -8.48 -12.06 -1.36
CA GLY A 94 -9.65 -12.41 -0.52
C GLY A 94 -10.05 -11.36 0.53
N GLN A 95 -9.26 -10.29 0.71
CA GLN A 95 -9.60 -9.18 1.59
C GLN A 95 -10.01 -7.91 0.82
N LEU A 96 -9.88 -7.88 -0.51
CA LEU A 96 -10.11 -6.68 -1.32
C LEU A 96 -11.59 -6.31 -1.44
N ASP A 97 -12.50 -7.28 -1.46
CA ASP A 97 -13.94 -7.01 -1.58
C ASP A 97 -14.47 -6.14 -0.44
N ARG A 98 -13.88 -6.29 0.76
CA ARG A 98 -14.24 -5.49 1.93
C ARG A 98 -13.84 -4.03 1.78
N LEU A 99 -12.82 -3.73 0.97
CA LEU A 99 -12.32 -2.37 0.76
C LEU A 99 -13.29 -1.49 -0.03
N ALA A 100 -14.14 -2.10 -0.87
CA ALA A 100 -15.16 -1.37 -1.62
C ALA A 100 -16.19 -0.68 -0.72
N GLN A 101 -16.33 -1.13 0.54
CA GLN A 101 -17.30 -0.61 1.50
C GLN A 101 -16.67 0.32 2.55
N VAL A 102 -15.37 0.59 2.47
CA VAL A 102 -14.68 1.42 3.46
C VAL A 102 -14.91 2.90 3.15
N PRO A 103 -15.53 3.67 4.07
CA PRO A 103 -15.79 5.08 3.82
C PRO A 103 -14.53 5.93 3.97
N VAL A 104 -14.56 7.13 3.40
CA VAL A 104 -13.59 8.19 3.67
C VAL A 104 -13.55 8.49 5.18
N GLY A 105 -12.35 8.71 5.72
CA GLY A 105 -12.12 8.93 7.15
C GLY A 105 -12.01 7.64 7.97
N ALA A 106 -12.30 6.47 7.39
CA ALA A 106 -12.08 5.20 8.07
C ALA A 106 -10.58 4.97 8.34
N VAL A 107 -10.32 4.26 9.43
CA VAL A 107 -8.97 3.90 9.87
C VAL A 107 -8.66 2.44 9.52
N LEU A 108 -7.53 2.23 8.86
CA LEU A 108 -6.95 0.94 8.53
C LEU A 108 -5.67 0.69 9.32
N ARG A 109 -5.43 -0.57 9.69
CA ARG A 109 -4.15 -1.07 10.19
C ARG A 109 -3.74 -2.29 9.39
N PHE A 110 -2.43 -2.43 9.20
CA PHE A 110 -1.87 -3.56 8.46
C PHE A 110 -1.22 -4.57 9.39
N ARG A 111 -1.31 -5.85 9.04
CA ARG A 111 -0.62 -6.95 9.73
C ARG A 111 0.13 -7.78 8.72
N ARG A 112 1.32 -8.25 9.09
CA ARG A 112 2.09 -9.13 8.23
C ARG A 112 1.41 -10.50 8.12
N ALA A 113 1.09 -10.90 6.90
CA ALA A 113 0.73 -12.28 6.57
C ALA A 113 1.98 -13.10 6.25
N PRO A 114 1.95 -14.43 6.48
CA PRO A 114 2.94 -15.33 5.91
C PRO A 114 2.86 -15.29 4.38
N ARG A 115 4.01 -15.42 3.71
CA ARG A 115 4.02 -15.58 2.25
C ARG A 115 3.45 -16.96 1.92
N PRO A 116 2.48 -17.08 0.99
CA PRO A 116 1.97 -18.38 0.58
C PRO A 116 3.12 -19.23 0.02
N LEU A 117 3.07 -20.53 0.31
CA LEU A 117 4.02 -21.54 -0.17
C LEU A 117 3.94 -21.68 -1.69
#